data_AF-A0A976K5B1-F1
#
_entry.id   AF-A0A976K5B1-F1
#
_cell.length_a   1.000
_cell.length_b   1.000
_cell.length_c   1.000
_cell.angle_alpha   90.00
_cell.angle_beta   90.00
_cell.angle_gamma   90.00
#
_symmetry.space_group_name_H-M   'P 1'
#
loop_
_entity.id
_entity.type
_entity.pdbx_description
1 polymer ?
#
loop_
_entity_poly.entity_id
_entity_poly.type
_entity_poly.pdbx_seq_one_letter_code
_entity_poly.pdbx_strand_id
1 'polypeptide(L)'
;MAFLSRGPAAGRGAAFVPAVLLAMAGLVACDLQGERELVPGQSTEADVRQRFGQPEAVWSGADGAQVYEFNRQPAGHRNYMATIGADGRLLKFEQVLTPANFARIEAGMPMEAVRRMLGKPMKVTPYPLTGETHYDWRYLDGPVESDSKIFTVVFDADFRVSRTLSTRDPALDRN
;
A
#
# COMPACT_ATOMS: atom_id res chain seq x y z
N MET A 1 69.90 -30.07 -34.71
CA MET A 1 68.86 -30.37 -35.72
C MET A 1 67.54 -30.47 -34.98
N ALA A 2 66.71 -29.42 -35.04
CA ALA A 2 65.49 -29.38 -35.88
C ALA A 2 64.37 -30.26 -35.28
N PHE A 3 63.11 -29.87 -35.09
CA PHE A 3 62.30 -28.73 -35.52
C PHE A 3 60.93 -28.85 -34.80
N LEU A 4 60.27 -27.71 -34.52
CA LEU A 4 58.81 -27.47 -34.47
C LEU A 4 57.89 -28.26 -33.49
N SER A 5 57.04 -27.53 -32.76
CA SER A 5 55.67 -27.22 -33.25
C SER A 5 54.83 -26.39 -32.25
N ARG A 6 54.32 -25.25 -32.77
CA ARG A 6 53.05 -24.50 -32.57
C ARG A 6 52.21 -24.60 -31.27
N GLY A 7 51.75 -23.42 -30.81
CA GLY A 7 50.79 -23.18 -29.70
C GLY A 7 49.33 -23.59 -29.97
N PRO A 8 48.35 -23.17 -29.13
CA PRO A 8 47.87 -21.77 -29.15
C PRO A 8 47.46 -21.17 -27.77
N ALA A 9 47.18 -19.87 -27.80
CA ALA A 9 46.71 -19.04 -26.70
C ALA A 9 45.28 -19.41 -26.24
N ALA A 10 45.02 -19.25 -24.93
CA ALA A 10 43.69 -19.30 -24.34
C ALA A 10 43.43 -18.03 -23.51
N GLY A 11 42.25 -17.45 -23.73
CA GLY A 11 41.89 -16.08 -23.43
C GLY A 11 41.87 -15.70 -21.94
N ARG A 12 42.18 -14.42 -21.69
CA ARG A 12 41.82 -13.70 -20.47
C ARG A 12 40.30 -13.60 -20.38
N GLY A 13 39.67 -14.49 -19.64
CA GLY A 13 38.30 -14.31 -19.18
C GLY A 13 38.29 -13.32 -18.02
N ALA A 14 37.99 -12.05 -18.29
CA ALA A 14 37.68 -11.10 -17.24
C ALA A 14 36.34 -11.51 -16.60
N ALA A 15 36.39 -11.93 -15.33
CA ALA A 15 35.20 -12.27 -14.57
C ALA A 15 34.42 -10.99 -14.27
N PHE A 16 33.27 -10.82 -14.93
CA PHE A 16 32.29 -9.80 -14.58
C PHE A 16 31.60 -10.22 -13.27
N VAL A 17 31.79 -9.43 -12.20
CA VAL A 17 31.03 -9.55 -10.95
C VAL A 17 29.71 -8.81 -11.14
N PRO A 18 28.53 -9.46 -11.13
CA PRO A 18 27.28 -8.73 -11.14
C PRO A 18 26.96 -8.27 -9.72
N ALA A 19 27.35 -7.05 -9.38
CA ALA A 19 26.89 -6.35 -8.19
C ALA A 19 25.55 -5.65 -8.49
N VAL A 20 24.45 -6.41 -8.55
CA VAL A 20 23.10 -5.80 -8.57
C VAL A 20 22.15 -6.68 -7.77
N LEU A 21 22.10 -6.48 -6.46
CA LEU A 21 21.02 -6.97 -5.60
C LEU A 21 20.93 -6.06 -4.37
N LEU A 22 20.33 -4.87 -4.51
CA LEU A 22 19.77 -4.12 -3.38
C LEU A 22 18.90 -2.95 -3.86
N ALA A 23 17.65 -3.18 -4.28
CA ALA A 23 16.75 -2.06 -4.64
C ALA A 23 15.24 -2.34 -4.48
N MET A 24 14.83 -3.22 -3.56
CA MET A 24 13.40 -3.48 -3.32
C MET A 24 12.91 -3.06 -1.93
N ALA A 25 13.77 -2.57 -1.04
CA ALA A 25 13.39 -2.09 0.29
C ALA A 25 13.01 -0.58 0.36
N GLY A 26 13.03 0.13 -0.78
CA GLY A 26 12.98 1.60 -0.80
C GLY A 26 11.61 2.22 -0.51
N LEU A 27 10.50 1.56 -0.86
CA LEU A 27 9.18 2.20 -0.81
C LEU A 27 8.67 2.45 0.63
N VAL A 28 8.92 1.51 1.55
CA VAL A 28 8.49 1.65 2.97
C VAL A 28 9.28 2.74 3.69
N ALA A 29 10.58 2.83 3.40
CA ALA A 29 11.45 3.86 3.99
C ALA A 29 11.08 5.27 3.49
N CYS A 30 10.74 5.41 2.21
CA CYS A 30 10.33 6.69 1.64
C CYS A 30 8.99 7.18 2.21
N ASP A 31 8.00 6.31 2.38
CA ASP A 31 6.71 6.73 2.96
C ASP A 31 6.83 7.14 4.44
N LEU A 32 7.59 6.39 5.25
CA LEU A 32 7.84 6.73 6.65
C LEU A 32 8.62 8.04 6.82
N GLN A 33 9.56 8.32 5.93
CA GLN A 33 10.28 9.60 5.92
C GLN A 33 9.37 10.74 5.45
N GLY A 34 8.64 10.54 4.36
CA GLY A 34 7.68 11.52 3.84
C GLY A 34 6.63 11.92 4.87
N GLU A 35 6.08 10.96 5.61
CA GLU A 35 5.09 11.19 6.66
C GLU A 35 5.64 12.09 7.78
N ARG A 36 6.89 11.87 8.22
CA ARG A 36 7.52 12.66 9.29
C ARG A 36 7.80 14.11 8.91
N GLU A 37 7.92 14.39 7.63
CA GLU A 37 8.24 15.72 7.11
C GLU A 37 6.98 16.53 6.78
N LEU A 38 5.82 15.89 6.65
CA LEU A 38 4.55 16.56 6.48
C LEU A 38 4.00 17.02 7.83
N VAL A 39 3.85 18.34 7.98
CA VAL A 39 3.39 18.96 9.22
C VAL A 39 2.03 19.61 9.00
N PRO A 40 0.96 19.13 9.68
CA PRO A 40 -0.36 19.75 9.61
C PRO A 40 -0.34 21.25 9.93
N GLY A 41 -1.13 22.02 9.19
CA GLY A 41 -1.19 23.49 9.22
C GLY A 41 -0.04 24.18 8.50
N GLN A 42 1.09 23.50 8.25
CA GLN A 42 2.27 24.08 7.62
C GLN A 42 2.48 23.61 6.18
N SER A 43 2.44 22.29 5.97
CA SER A 43 2.60 21.68 4.65
C SER A 43 1.41 21.99 3.74
N THR A 44 1.67 22.05 2.44
CA THR A 44 0.70 22.33 1.39
C THR A 44 0.33 21.07 0.61
N GLU A 45 -0.71 21.16 -0.22
CA GLU A 45 -1.01 20.11 -1.21
C GLU A 45 0.22 19.75 -2.08
N ALA A 46 0.98 20.76 -2.50
CA ALA A 46 2.15 20.56 -3.34
C ALA A 46 3.24 19.73 -2.62
N ASP A 47 3.47 19.99 -1.33
CA ASP A 47 4.41 19.23 -0.51
C ASP A 47 3.98 17.76 -0.39
N VAL A 48 2.68 17.52 -0.17
CA VAL A 48 2.12 16.16 -0.10
C VAL A 48 2.35 15.43 -1.43
N ARG A 49 2.03 16.06 -2.57
CA ARG A 49 2.24 15.43 -3.89
C ARG A 49 3.71 15.22 -4.22
N GLN A 50 4.59 16.12 -3.79
CA GLN A 50 6.03 15.96 -3.97
C GLN A 50 6.56 14.73 -3.23
N ARG A 51 6.01 14.42 -2.05
CA ARG A 51 6.45 13.28 -1.23
C ARG A 51 5.78 11.96 -1.57
N PHE A 52 4.47 11.97 -1.81
CA PHE A 52 3.67 10.75 -1.96
C PHE A 52 3.24 10.46 -3.41
N GLY A 53 3.51 11.38 -4.34
CA GLY A 53 3.14 11.28 -5.74
C GLY A 53 1.72 11.79 -6.02
N GLN A 54 1.12 11.34 -7.11
CA GLN A 54 -0.27 11.64 -7.42
C GLN A 54 -1.20 10.78 -6.55
N PRO A 55 -2.30 11.34 -6.03
CA PRO A 55 -3.30 10.56 -5.32
C PRO A 55 -4.00 9.59 -6.29
N GLU A 56 -4.36 8.41 -5.80
CA GLU A 56 -5.19 7.43 -6.51
C GLU A 56 -6.61 7.95 -6.69
N ALA A 57 -7.14 8.63 -5.67
CA ALA A 57 -8.46 9.25 -5.68
C ALA A 57 -8.46 10.53 -4.82
N VAL A 58 -9.37 11.45 -5.15
CA VAL A 58 -9.64 12.65 -4.36
C VAL A 58 -11.11 12.65 -3.99
N TRP A 59 -11.39 12.66 -2.70
CA TRP A 59 -12.73 12.62 -2.13
C TRP A 59 -13.09 14.00 -1.57
N SER A 60 -14.35 14.40 -1.69
CA SER A 60 -14.84 15.58 -0.97
C SER A 60 -14.82 15.33 0.54
N GLY A 61 -14.25 16.27 1.28
CA GLY A 61 -14.25 16.33 2.74
C GLY A 61 -15.22 17.39 3.29
N ALA A 62 -15.19 17.59 4.61
CA ALA A 62 -16.00 18.61 5.28
C ALA A 62 -15.43 20.03 5.02
N ASP A 63 -16.28 21.05 5.12
CA ASP A 63 -15.88 22.46 5.07
C ASP A 63 -15.05 22.86 3.82
N GLY A 64 -15.32 22.22 2.68
CA GLY A 64 -14.60 22.44 1.42
C GLY A 64 -13.22 21.79 1.36
N ALA A 65 -12.85 20.98 2.35
CA ALA A 65 -11.64 20.18 2.33
C ALA A 65 -11.73 19.06 1.29
N GLN A 66 -10.57 18.56 0.89
CA GLN A 66 -10.41 17.46 -0.05
C GLN A 66 -9.54 16.38 0.61
N VAL A 67 -9.95 15.11 0.52
CA VAL A 67 -9.24 13.97 1.09
C VAL A 67 -8.57 13.20 -0.04
N TYR A 68 -7.25 13.14 0.01
CA TYR A 68 -6.39 12.54 -1.01
C TYR A 68 -6.04 11.13 -0.57
N GLU A 69 -6.38 10.16 -1.40
CA GLU A 69 -6.09 8.74 -1.18
C GLU A 69 -4.77 8.37 -1.84
N PHE A 70 -3.85 7.79 -1.07
CA PHE A 70 -2.62 7.20 -1.58
C PHE A 70 -2.60 5.70 -1.27
N ASN A 71 -2.79 4.89 -2.32
CA ASN A 71 -2.82 3.44 -2.23
C ASN A 71 -1.39 2.85 -2.30
N ARG A 72 -1.06 1.84 -1.48
CA ARG A 72 0.15 1.00 -1.66
C ARG A 72 -0.16 -0.47 -1.91
N GLN A 73 -1.44 -0.83 -2.03
CA GLN A 73 -1.88 -2.19 -2.36
C GLN A 73 -1.71 -2.49 -3.87
N PRO A 74 -1.47 -3.76 -4.25
CA PRO A 74 -1.41 -4.97 -3.41
C PRO A 74 -0.01 -5.32 -2.86
N ALA A 75 1.03 -4.61 -3.30
CA ALA A 75 2.41 -4.93 -2.96
C ALA A 75 2.81 -4.50 -1.53
N GLY A 76 2.17 -3.46 -0.99
CA GLY A 76 2.42 -2.93 0.35
C GLY A 76 1.36 -3.31 1.39
N HIS A 77 1.52 -2.76 2.59
CA HIS A 77 0.70 -3.05 3.78
C HIS A 77 -0.01 -1.81 4.33
N ARG A 78 -0.05 -0.73 3.55
CA ARG A 78 -0.48 0.59 4.00
C ARG A 78 -1.28 1.28 2.92
N ASN A 79 -2.25 2.06 3.33
CA ASN A 79 -2.84 3.13 2.53
C ASN A 79 -2.76 4.40 3.38
N TYR A 80 -2.70 5.55 2.72
CA TYR A 80 -2.64 6.83 3.39
C TYR A 80 -3.78 7.73 2.93
N MET A 81 -4.26 8.58 3.83
CA MET A 81 -5.20 9.65 3.54
C MET A 81 -4.59 10.99 3.95
N ALA A 82 -4.64 11.97 3.06
CA ALA A 82 -4.27 13.35 3.36
C ALA A 82 -5.48 14.28 3.22
N THR A 83 -5.91 14.90 4.31
CA THR A 83 -6.97 15.92 4.27
C THR A 83 -6.33 17.27 4.02
N ILE A 84 -6.64 17.88 2.88
CA ILE A 84 -6.22 19.23 2.48
C ILE A 84 -7.39 20.19 2.71
N GLY A 85 -7.18 21.24 3.49
CA GLY A 85 -8.18 22.27 3.75
C GLY A 85 -8.49 23.10 2.52
N ALA A 86 -9.58 23.86 2.57
CA ALA A 86 -9.98 24.77 1.49
C ALA A 86 -8.93 25.87 1.19
N ASP A 87 -8.01 26.11 2.13
CA ASP A 87 -6.86 27.00 2.01
C ASP A 87 -5.63 26.35 1.33
N GLY A 88 -5.74 25.09 0.91
CA GLY A 88 -4.68 24.33 0.25
C GLY A 88 -3.62 23.77 1.21
N ARG A 89 -3.85 23.85 2.52
CA ARG A 89 -2.92 23.35 3.55
C ARG A 89 -3.33 21.98 4.07
N LEU A 90 -2.34 21.18 4.45
CA LEU A 90 -2.55 19.87 5.05
C LEU A 90 -3.18 20.03 6.44
N LEU A 91 -4.36 19.44 6.65
CA LEU A 91 -5.02 19.36 7.95
C LEU A 91 -4.72 18.06 8.68
N LYS A 92 -4.59 16.96 7.94
CA LYS A 92 -4.33 15.63 8.51
C LYS A 92 -3.63 14.74 7.49
N PHE A 93 -2.66 13.95 7.93
CA PHE A 93 -2.05 12.88 7.16
C PHE A 93 -2.02 11.62 8.02
N GLU A 94 -2.54 10.50 7.53
CA GLU A 94 -2.66 9.28 8.34
C GLU A 94 -2.50 8.00 7.51
N GLN A 95 -1.81 7.00 8.08
CA GLN A 95 -1.92 5.62 7.63
C GLN A 95 -3.28 5.06 8.07
N VAL A 96 -4.07 4.53 7.14
CA VAL A 96 -5.46 4.15 7.42
C VAL A 96 -5.71 2.66 7.65
N LEU A 97 -4.79 1.79 7.26
CA LEU A 97 -4.91 0.34 7.46
C LEU A 97 -4.40 -0.05 8.86
N THR A 98 -5.16 0.32 9.88
CA THR A 98 -4.86 0.03 11.30
C THR A 98 -6.01 -0.71 11.98
N PRO A 99 -5.73 -1.55 13.00
CA PRO A 99 -6.77 -2.16 13.82
C PRO A 99 -7.78 -1.16 14.41
N ALA A 100 -7.31 0.04 14.79
CA ALA A 100 -8.16 1.10 15.33
C ALA A 100 -9.18 1.60 14.29
N ASN A 101 -8.78 1.76 13.03
CA ASN A 101 -9.71 2.15 11.96
C ASN A 101 -10.63 0.99 11.54
N PHE A 102 -10.13 -0.25 11.56
CA PHE A 102 -10.93 -1.43 11.25
C PHE A 102 -12.08 -1.62 12.25
N ALA A 103 -11.83 -1.36 13.54
CA ALA A 103 -12.84 -1.44 14.59
C ALA A 103 -14.00 -0.43 14.42
N ARG A 104 -13.82 0.62 13.61
CA ARG A 104 -14.85 1.62 13.30
C ARG A 104 -15.76 1.21 12.15
N ILE A 105 -15.47 0.10 11.47
CA ILE A 105 -16.31 -0.43 10.40
C ILE A 105 -17.40 -1.29 11.03
N GLU A 106 -18.63 -0.80 10.94
CA GLU A 106 -19.81 -1.41 11.55
C GLU A 106 -20.73 -2.01 10.50
N ALA A 107 -21.56 -2.97 10.92
CA ALA A 107 -22.58 -3.58 10.07
C ALA A 107 -23.55 -2.51 9.53
N GLY A 108 -23.99 -2.67 8.28
CA GLY A 108 -24.88 -1.74 7.59
C GLY A 108 -24.18 -0.54 6.94
N MET A 109 -22.90 -0.27 7.27
CA MET A 109 -22.14 0.83 6.64
C MET A 109 -22.06 0.63 5.12
N PRO A 110 -22.26 1.67 4.30
CA PRO A 110 -22.16 1.53 2.84
C PRO A 110 -20.70 1.36 2.40
N MET A 111 -20.48 0.59 1.32
CA MET A 111 -19.15 0.36 0.75
C MET A 111 -18.35 1.65 0.51
N GLU A 112 -18.98 2.72 0.00
CA GLU A 112 -18.29 3.98 -0.23
C GLU A 112 -17.72 4.57 1.06
N ALA A 113 -18.42 4.48 2.19
CA ALA A 113 -17.91 4.96 3.48
C ALA A 113 -16.68 4.16 3.91
N VAL A 114 -16.69 2.84 3.72
CA VAL A 114 -15.51 1.99 3.97
C VAL A 114 -14.34 2.37 3.06
N ARG A 115 -14.59 2.61 1.76
CA ARG A 115 -13.57 3.05 0.79
C ARG A 115 -12.94 4.39 1.21
N ARG A 116 -13.75 5.36 1.65
CA ARG A 116 -13.30 6.66 2.15
C ARG A 116 -12.46 6.53 3.44
N MET A 117 -12.69 5.50 4.24
CA MET A 117 -11.91 5.24 5.44
C MET A 117 -10.59 4.52 5.14
N LEU A 118 -10.59 3.50 4.28
CA LEU A 118 -9.44 2.58 4.12
C LEU A 118 -8.65 2.75 2.83
N GLY A 119 -9.13 3.52 1.86
CA GLY A 119 -8.52 3.59 0.53
C GLY A 119 -8.56 2.25 -0.20
N LYS A 120 -8.06 2.16 -1.45
CA LYS A 120 -8.26 1.03 -2.39
C LYS A 120 -7.93 -0.33 -1.79
N PRO A 121 -8.84 -1.33 -1.87
CA PRO A 121 -8.51 -2.68 -1.47
C PRO A 121 -7.48 -3.27 -2.43
N MET A 122 -6.73 -4.26 -1.94
CA MET A 122 -5.82 -5.04 -2.76
C MET A 122 -6.58 -5.93 -3.75
N LYS A 123 -7.77 -6.38 -3.36
CA LYS A 123 -8.58 -7.32 -4.12
C LYS A 123 -10.06 -7.10 -3.81
N VAL A 124 -10.87 -7.27 -4.84
CA VAL A 124 -12.33 -7.35 -4.75
C VAL A 124 -12.75 -8.70 -5.32
N THR A 125 -13.48 -9.50 -4.55
CA THR A 125 -13.93 -10.84 -4.94
C THR A 125 -15.45 -10.95 -4.80
N PRO A 126 -16.22 -11.01 -5.89
CA PRO A 126 -17.65 -11.30 -5.84
C PRO A 126 -17.90 -12.79 -5.60
N TYR A 127 -18.92 -13.11 -4.80
CA TYR A 127 -19.41 -14.46 -4.52
C TYR A 127 -20.89 -14.58 -4.92
N PRO A 128 -21.19 -14.91 -6.19
CA PRO A 128 -22.55 -14.83 -6.73
C PRO A 128 -23.57 -15.75 -6.05
N LEU A 129 -23.13 -16.89 -5.52
CA LEU A 129 -24.02 -17.86 -4.85
C LEU A 129 -24.60 -17.33 -3.55
N THR A 130 -23.84 -16.51 -2.81
CA THR A 130 -24.28 -15.90 -1.55
C THR A 130 -24.74 -14.45 -1.74
N GLY A 131 -24.49 -13.86 -2.91
CA GLY A 131 -24.70 -12.43 -3.16
C GLY A 131 -23.70 -11.53 -2.44
N GLU A 132 -22.61 -12.08 -1.91
CA GLU A 132 -21.60 -11.32 -1.16
C GLU A 132 -20.52 -10.76 -2.08
N THR A 133 -19.89 -9.66 -1.66
CA THR A 133 -18.64 -9.18 -2.26
C THR A 133 -17.61 -8.90 -1.17
N HIS A 134 -16.43 -9.50 -1.30
CA HIS A 134 -15.36 -9.38 -0.30
C HIS A 134 -14.31 -8.37 -0.79
N TYR A 135 -13.98 -7.41 0.07
CA TYR A 135 -12.93 -6.43 -0.19
C TYR A 135 -11.79 -6.71 0.79
N ASP A 136 -10.60 -6.93 0.26
CA ASP A 136 -9.44 -7.34 1.04
C ASP A 136 -8.39 -6.22 1.10
N TRP A 137 -7.83 -6.00 2.28
CA TRP A 137 -6.69 -5.11 2.51
C TRP A 137 -5.59 -5.86 3.25
N ARG A 138 -4.38 -5.86 2.69
CA ARG A 138 -3.20 -6.38 3.37
C ARG A 138 -2.63 -5.33 4.33
N TYR A 139 -2.33 -5.72 5.56
CA TYR A 139 -1.76 -4.83 6.57
C TYR A 139 -0.75 -5.57 7.46
N LEU A 140 0.09 -4.83 8.18
CA LEU A 140 0.97 -5.40 9.21
C LEU A 140 0.34 -5.20 10.57
N ASP A 141 0.18 -6.27 11.33
CA ASP A 141 -0.27 -6.25 12.72
C ASP A 141 0.92 -6.37 13.70
N GLY A 142 2.00 -5.66 13.38
CA GLY A 142 3.27 -5.72 14.10
C GLY A 142 4.41 -5.11 13.27
N PRO A 143 5.65 -5.13 13.80
CA PRO A 143 6.77 -4.44 13.18
C PRO A 143 7.44 -5.24 12.03
N VAL A 144 7.14 -6.53 11.88
CA VAL A 144 7.84 -7.41 10.94
C VAL A 144 6.88 -8.01 9.91
N GLU A 145 7.42 -8.39 8.74
CA GLU A 145 6.66 -8.96 7.63
C GLU A 145 5.87 -10.22 7.99
N SER A 146 6.36 -11.01 8.95
CA SER A 146 5.64 -12.21 9.44
C SER A 146 4.34 -11.88 10.17
N ASP A 147 4.12 -10.62 10.55
CA ASP A 147 2.88 -10.12 11.15
C ASP A 147 1.86 -9.67 10.09
N SER A 148 2.13 -9.93 8.80
CA SER A 148 1.20 -9.63 7.72
C SER A 148 -0.14 -10.38 7.87
N LYS A 149 -1.21 -9.62 7.69
CA LYS A 149 -2.61 -10.07 7.77
C LYS A 149 -3.42 -9.48 6.62
N ILE A 150 -4.52 -10.14 6.31
CA ILE A 150 -5.57 -9.64 5.43
C ILE A 150 -6.77 -9.26 6.28
N PHE A 151 -7.17 -7.99 6.23
CA PHE A 151 -8.45 -7.53 6.73
C PHE A 151 -9.46 -7.57 5.59
N THR A 152 -10.57 -8.28 5.78
CA THR A 152 -11.64 -8.41 4.81
C THR A 152 -12.91 -7.76 5.32
N VAL A 153 -13.52 -6.94 4.48
CA VAL A 153 -14.89 -6.45 4.68
C VAL A 153 -15.79 -7.18 3.71
N VAL A 154 -16.82 -7.84 4.23
CA VAL A 154 -17.81 -8.53 3.43
C VAL A 154 -19.03 -7.63 3.27
N PHE A 155 -19.39 -7.37 2.02
CA PHE A 155 -20.57 -6.64 1.65
C PHE A 155 -21.69 -7.59 1.23
N ASP A 156 -22.92 -7.28 1.59
CA ASP A 156 -24.13 -7.94 1.06
C ASP A 156 -24.48 -7.45 -0.37
N ALA A 157 -25.62 -7.92 -0.89
CA ALA A 157 -26.07 -7.58 -2.24
C ALA A 157 -26.39 -6.08 -2.43
N ASP A 158 -26.64 -5.34 -1.35
CA ASP A 158 -26.89 -3.90 -1.36
C ASP A 158 -25.61 -3.07 -1.11
N PHE A 159 -24.44 -3.72 -1.15
CA PHE A 159 -23.14 -3.13 -0.84
C PHE A 159 -23.07 -2.52 0.57
N ARG A 160 -23.72 -3.15 1.54
CA ARG A 160 -23.61 -2.81 2.97
C ARG A 160 -22.77 -3.84 3.70
N VAL A 161 -22.00 -3.38 4.69
CA VAL A 161 -21.16 -4.26 5.50
C VAL A 161 -22.05 -5.29 6.21
N SER A 162 -21.85 -6.57 5.92
CA SER A 162 -22.48 -7.66 6.66
C SER A 162 -21.59 -8.16 7.79
N ARG A 163 -20.27 -8.22 7.57
CA ARG A 163 -19.27 -8.61 8.56
C ARG A 163 -17.86 -8.17 8.17
N THR A 164 -16.95 -8.25 9.13
CA THR A 164 -15.51 -8.07 8.93
C THR A 164 -14.75 -9.27 9.51
N LEU A 165 -13.55 -9.53 9.01
CA LEU A 165 -12.65 -10.53 9.54
C LEU A 165 -11.19 -10.14 9.30
N SER A 166 -10.28 -10.68 10.10
CA SER A 166 -8.84 -10.55 9.88
C SER A 166 -8.20 -11.93 9.95
N THR A 167 -7.44 -12.30 8.92
CA THR A 167 -6.74 -13.59 8.83
C THR A 167 -5.26 -13.36 8.59
N ARG A 168 -4.42 -14.33 8.97
CA ARG A 168 -3.00 -14.34 8.59
C ARG A 168 -2.87 -14.27 7.06
N ASP A 169 -1.88 -13.56 6.55
CA ASP A 169 -1.66 -13.44 5.10
C ASP A 169 -1.26 -14.79 4.50
N PRO A 170 -2.05 -15.36 3.57
CA PRO A 170 -1.74 -16.64 2.92
C PRO A 170 -0.45 -16.60 2.09
N ALA A 171 0.09 -15.43 1.77
CA ALA A 171 1.38 -15.30 1.12
C ALA A 171 2.54 -15.78 2.01
N LEU A 172 2.37 -15.81 3.33
CA LEU A 172 3.38 -16.27 4.29
C LEU A 172 3.51 -17.80 4.34
N ASP A 173 2.57 -18.53 3.76
CA ASP A 173 2.52 -20.01 3.80
C ASP A 173 3.12 -20.67 2.55
N ARG A 174 3.52 -19.87 1.56
CA ARG A 174 4.10 -20.37 0.32
C ARG A 174 5.62 -20.48 0.47
N ASN A 175 6.08 -21.61 1.02
CA ASN A 175 7.46 -22.08 0.91
C ASN A 175 7.54 -23.25 -0.08
#